data_AF-A0A2N3CE54-F1
#
_entry.id   AF-A0A2N3CE54-F1
#
_cell.length_a   1.000
_cell.length_b   1.000
_cell.length_c   1.000
_cell.angle_alpha   90.00
_cell.angle_beta   90.00
_cell.angle_gamma   90.00
#
_symmetry.space_group_name_H-M   'P 1'
#
loop_
_entity.id
_entity.type
_entity.pdbx_description
1 polymer ?
#
loop_
_entity_poly.entity_id
_entity_poly.type
_entity_poly.pdbx_seq_one_letter_code
_entity_poly.pdbx_strand_id
1 'polypeptide(L)'
;ANLPQTTGRWFPLGFEEMRRTSYRGWYETEDIPMPDALRFIEPWMNDGDAYGKLPRFIPYVILPVGAALLLLRLVQASLKLARGETETLIASHEAQDALADADHGKGN
;
A
#
# COMPACT_ATOMS: atom_id res chain seq x y z
N ALA A 1 7.16 -11.85 -3.43
CA ALA A 1 6.68 -11.80 -4.81
C ALA A 1 7.88 -11.89 -5.74
N ASN A 2 7.74 -12.58 -6.86
CA ASN A 2 8.78 -12.73 -7.88
C ASN A 2 8.89 -11.46 -8.73
N LEU A 3 9.31 -10.36 -8.11
CA LEU A 3 9.44 -9.05 -8.75
C LEU A 3 10.87 -8.51 -8.58
N PRO A 4 11.40 -7.79 -9.58
CA PRO A 4 12.71 -7.18 -9.47
C PRO A 4 12.71 -6.14 -8.36
N GLN A 5 13.80 -6.10 -7.58
CA GLN A 5 14.00 -5.03 -6.59
C GLN A 5 14.39 -3.73 -7.31
N THR A 6 14.14 -2.58 -6.69
CA THR A 6 14.64 -1.31 -7.22
C THR A 6 16.11 -1.11 -6.85
N THR A 7 16.92 -0.61 -7.79
CA THR A 7 18.31 -0.20 -7.53
C THR A 7 18.36 1.20 -6.93
N GLY A 8 19.49 1.54 -6.28
CA GLY A 8 19.63 2.79 -5.54
C GLY A 8 19.41 2.61 -4.04
N ARG A 9 19.67 3.66 -3.25
CA ARG A 9 19.66 3.59 -1.78
C ARG A 9 18.52 4.38 -1.14
N TRP A 10 18.32 5.62 -1.59
CA TRP A 10 17.26 6.50 -1.09
C TRP A 10 16.24 6.88 -2.18
N PHE A 11 16.64 6.81 -3.46
CA PHE A 11 15.78 7.03 -4.61
C PHE A 11 15.93 5.85 -5.59
N PRO A 12 14.83 5.25 -6.08
CA PRO A 12 14.89 4.15 -7.01
C PRO A 12 15.40 4.64 -8.38
N LEU A 13 16.55 4.12 -8.82
CA LEU A 13 17.18 4.49 -10.09
C LEU A 13 16.81 3.55 -11.26
N GLY A 14 16.20 2.42 -10.94
CA GLY A 14 15.80 1.41 -11.91
C GLY A 14 15.45 0.10 -11.21
N PHE A 15 15.34 -0.97 -11.99
CA PHE A 15 15.08 -2.31 -11.50
C PHE A 15 16.35 -3.17 -11.59
N GLU A 16 16.58 -4.02 -10.59
CA GLU A 16 17.63 -5.03 -10.61
C GLU A 16 17.26 -6.16 -11.58
N GLU A 17 18.26 -6.68 -12.29
CA GLU A 17 18.09 -7.87 -13.12
C GLU A 17 17.79 -9.09 -12.25
N MET A 18 16.67 -9.77 -12.53
CA MET A 18 16.26 -10.95 -11.78
C MET A 18 17.12 -12.15 -12.18
N ARG A 19 17.91 -12.65 -11.23
CA ARG A 19 18.61 -13.93 -11.36
C ARG A 19 17.75 -15.06 -10.78
N ARG A 20 18.10 -16.33 -11.05
CA ARG A 20 17.38 -17.49 -10.47
C ARG A 20 17.29 -17.44 -8.94
N THR A 21 18.25 -16.82 -8.27
CA THR A 21 18.25 -16.63 -6.80
C THR A 21 17.42 -15.43 -6.33
N SER A 22 16.94 -14.58 -7.25
CA SER A 22 16.16 -13.37 -6.94
C SER A 22 14.66 -13.66 -6.76
N TYR A 23 14.18 -14.85 -7.13
CA TYR A 23 12.77 -15.23 -7.13
C TYR A 23 12.22 -15.52 -5.72
N ARG A 24 11.76 -14.55 -4.97
CA ARG A 24 11.30 -14.76 -3.57
C ARG A 24 9.87 -15.33 -3.44
N GLY A 25 9.38 -16.05 -4.45
CA GLY A 25 8.04 -16.64 -4.51
C GLY A 25 7.89 -17.86 -3.60
N TRP A 26 8.98 -18.58 -3.34
CA TRP A 26 9.02 -19.76 -2.46
C TRP A 26 8.93 -19.45 -0.96
N TYR A 27 8.99 -18.17 -0.53
CA TYR A 27 8.92 -17.85 0.89
C TYR A 27 7.49 -18.00 1.43
N GLU A 28 7.33 -18.92 2.38
CA GLU A 28 6.06 -19.23 3.03
C GLU A 28 5.96 -18.58 4.42
N THR A 29 4.72 -18.39 4.90
CA THR A 29 4.45 -17.98 6.29
C THR A 29 4.83 -19.10 7.26
N GLU A 30 5.11 -18.76 8.52
CA GLU A 30 5.49 -19.77 9.53
C GLU A 30 4.32 -20.74 9.83
N ASP A 31 3.12 -20.22 10.09
CA ASP A 31 2.06 -21.03 10.69
C ASP A 31 0.83 -21.28 9.80
N ILE A 32 0.57 -20.44 8.80
CA ILE A 32 -0.70 -20.45 8.05
C ILE A 32 -0.68 -21.57 7.01
N PRO A 33 -1.57 -22.58 7.08
CA PRO A 33 -1.62 -23.64 6.08
C PRO A 33 -2.09 -23.11 4.72
N MET A 34 -1.62 -23.74 3.63
CA MET A 34 -2.04 -23.40 2.26
C MET A 34 -3.48 -23.89 1.98
N PRO A 35 -4.45 -23.00 1.69
CA PRO A 35 -5.81 -23.42 1.33
C PRO A 35 -5.86 -24.01 -0.08
N ASP A 36 -6.64 -25.08 -0.27
CA ASP A 36 -6.74 -25.77 -1.56
C ASP A 36 -7.23 -24.86 -2.71
N ALA A 37 -8.15 -23.94 -2.40
CA ALA A 37 -8.65 -22.96 -3.38
C ALA A 37 -7.57 -22.03 -3.94
N LEU A 38 -6.43 -21.87 -3.25
CA LEU A 38 -5.32 -21.02 -3.70
C LEU A 38 -4.23 -21.81 -4.43
N ARG A 39 -4.30 -23.15 -4.49
CA ARG A 39 -3.25 -23.99 -5.11
C ARG A 39 -3.01 -23.72 -6.59
N PHE A 40 -3.98 -23.12 -7.29
CA PHE A 40 -3.82 -22.74 -8.69
C PHE A 40 -2.66 -21.76 -8.94
N ILE A 41 -2.13 -21.10 -7.91
CA ILE A 41 -0.99 -20.18 -8.02
C ILE A 41 0.36 -20.90 -8.09
N GLU A 42 0.43 -22.18 -7.66
CA GLU A 42 1.67 -22.97 -7.57
C GLU A 42 2.42 -23.03 -8.92
N PRO A 43 1.76 -23.30 -10.08
CA PRO A 43 2.44 -23.34 -11.38
C PRO A 43 3.02 -22.00 -11.83
N TRP A 44 2.51 -20.88 -11.34
CA TRP A 44 2.94 -19.55 -11.77
C TRP A 44 4.00 -18.95 -10.85
N MET A 45 3.95 -19.29 -9.57
CA MET A 45 4.74 -18.59 -8.55
C MET A 45 5.82 -19.46 -7.90
N ASN A 46 5.69 -20.78 -8.03
CA ASN A 46 6.58 -21.77 -7.42
C ASN A 46 7.04 -22.84 -8.41
N ASP A 47 7.08 -22.53 -9.71
CA ASP A 47 7.47 -23.47 -10.78
C ASP A 47 6.72 -24.82 -10.76
N GLY A 48 5.52 -24.86 -10.17
CA GLY A 48 4.70 -26.06 -10.03
C GLY A 48 4.93 -26.86 -8.73
N ASP A 49 5.89 -26.47 -7.90
CA ASP A 49 6.10 -27.09 -6.59
C ASP A 49 4.97 -26.71 -5.62
N ALA A 50 4.52 -27.69 -4.82
CA ALA A 50 3.46 -27.47 -3.86
C ALA A 50 3.94 -26.61 -2.67
N TYR A 51 3.11 -25.65 -2.27
CA TYR A 51 3.36 -24.89 -1.04
C TYR A 51 2.93 -25.71 0.19
N GLY A 52 3.79 -25.77 1.21
CA GLY A 52 3.43 -26.36 2.50
C GLY A 52 2.56 -25.43 3.33
N LYS A 53 2.92 -24.14 3.33
CA LYS A 53 2.27 -23.04 4.03
C LYS A 53 1.93 -21.93 3.05
N LEU A 54 1.06 -21.01 3.47
CA LEU A 54 0.64 -19.89 2.63
C LEU A 54 1.85 -19.03 2.21
N PRO A 55 2.01 -18.70 0.91
CA PRO A 55 3.11 -17.84 0.47
C PRO A 55 3.02 -16.44 1.09
N ARG A 56 4.13 -15.90 1.60
CA ARG A 56 4.16 -14.60 2.30
C ARG A 56 3.65 -13.44 1.46
N PHE A 57 3.79 -13.52 0.14
CA PHE A 57 3.35 -12.44 -0.72
C PHE A 57 1.83 -12.28 -0.73
N ILE A 58 1.04 -13.33 -0.47
CA ILE A 58 -0.43 -13.26 -0.44
C ILE A 58 -0.91 -12.29 0.65
N PRO A 59 -0.53 -12.46 1.93
CA PRO A 59 -0.84 -11.48 2.97
C PRO A 59 -0.37 -10.07 2.60
N TYR A 60 0.82 -9.95 2.00
CA TYR A 60 1.38 -8.63 1.66
C TYR A 60 0.72 -7.92 0.47
N VAL A 61 -0.17 -8.55 -0.30
CA VAL A 61 -0.95 -7.87 -1.36
C VAL A 61 -1.82 -6.75 -0.78
N ILE A 62 -2.25 -6.85 0.49
CA ILE A 62 -3.06 -5.80 1.11
C ILE A 62 -2.32 -4.46 1.23
N LEU A 63 -0.99 -4.48 1.34
CA LEU A 63 -0.19 -3.27 1.52
C LEU A 63 -0.27 -2.32 0.32
N PRO A 64 0.03 -2.72 -0.93
CA PRO A 64 -0.14 -1.85 -2.09
C PRO A 64 -1.60 -1.48 -2.32
N VAL A 65 -2.57 -2.35 -2.00
CA VAL A 65 -4.00 -2.03 -2.09
C VAL A 65 -4.36 -0.89 -1.13
N GLY A 66 -3.97 -1.01 0.15
CA GLY A 66 -4.19 0.03 1.15
C GLY A 66 -3.50 1.34 0.79
N ALA A 67 -2.25 1.29 0.32
CA ALA A 67 -1.52 2.46 -0.15
C ALA A 67 -2.20 3.13 -1.35
N ALA A 68 -2.71 2.35 -2.31
CA ALA A 68 -3.43 2.87 -3.47
C ALA A 68 -4.76 3.54 -3.06
N LEU A 69 -5.52 2.93 -2.14
CA LEU A 69 -6.75 3.52 -1.62
C LEU A 69 -6.48 4.81 -0.84
N LEU A 70 -5.41 4.86 -0.05
CA LEU A 70 -4.99 6.06 0.66
C LEU A 70 -4.56 7.16 -0.32
N LEU A 71 -3.78 6.82 -1.34
CA LEU A 71 -3.41 7.75 -2.41
C LEU A 71 -4.64 8.29 -3.13
N LEU A 72 -5.58 7.41 -3.48
CA LEU A 72 -6.85 7.81 -4.10
C LEU A 72 -7.63 8.78 -3.21
N ARG A 73 -7.68 8.54 -1.90
CA ARG A 73 -8.30 9.45 -0.94
C ARG A 73 -7.61 10.82 -0.92
N LEU A 74 -6.28 10.85 -0.92
CA LEU A 74 -5.53 12.10 -0.97
C LEU A 74 -5.82 12.86 -2.27
N VAL A 75 -5.80 12.18 -3.42
CA VAL A 75 -6.13 12.79 -4.72
C VAL A 75 -7.54 13.36 -4.73
N GLN A 76 -8.53 12.61 -4.24
CA GLN A 76 -9.90 13.11 -4.13
C GLN A 76 -9.98 14.38 -3.28
N ALA A 77 -9.30 14.39 -2.13
CA ALA A 77 -9.32 15.52 -1.21
C ALA A 77 -8.60 16.75 -1.81
N SER A 78 -7.46 16.55 -2.48
CA SER A 78 -6.76 17.60 -3.22
C SER A 78 -7.61 18.18 -4.36
N LEU A 79 -8.34 17.34 -5.10
CA LEU A 79 -9.22 17.81 -6.18
C LEU A 79 -10.40 18.65 -5.64
N LYS A 80 -10.98 18.26 -4.50
CA LYS A 80 -12.03 19.05 -3.84
C LYS A 80 -11.51 20.43 -3.41
N LEU A 81 -10.32 20.46 -2.81
CA LEU A 81 -9.68 21.71 -2.42
C LEU A 81 -9.38 22.60 -3.64
N ALA A 82 -8.84 22.02 -4.71
CA ALA A 82 -8.54 22.75 -5.94
C ALA A 82 -9.80 23.32 -6.63
N ARG A 83 -10.95 22.65 -6.49
CA ARG A 83 -12.25 23.12 -7.00
C ARG A 83 -12.98 24.09 -6.07
N GLY A 84 -12.45 24.35 -4.87
CA GLY A 84 -13.14 25.16 -3.85
C GLY A 84 -14.34 24.48 -3.21
N GLU A 85 -14.49 23.15 -3.37
CA GLU A 85 -15.57 22.37 -2.72
C GLU A 85 -15.30 22.13 -1.22
N THR A 86 -14.07 22.37 -0.78
CA THR A 86 -13.63 22.19 0.61
C THR A 86 -12.53 23.20 0.89
N GLU A 87 -12.62 23.95 1.98
CA GLU A 87 -11.69 25.05 2.29
C GLU A 87 -10.44 24.57 3.05
N THR A 88 -10.48 23.40 3.69
CA THR A 88 -9.37 22.89 4.50
C THR A 88 -9.32 21.37 4.55
N LEU A 89 -8.10 20.82 4.55
CA LEU A 89 -7.83 19.37 4.66
C LEU A 89 -7.53 18.94 6.10
N ILE A 90 -7.44 19.88 7.04
CA ILE A 90 -6.85 19.66 8.37
C ILE A 90 -7.96 19.38 9.39
N ALA A 91 -8.02 18.15 9.88
CA ALA A 91 -8.60 17.84 11.19
C ALA A 91 -7.42 17.73 12.18
N SER A 92 -7.03 18.86 12.76
CA SER A 92 -6.15 18.92 13.93
C SER A 92 -6.98 19.48 15.08
N HIS A 93 -6.79 18.98 16.30
CA HIS A 93 -7.46 19.54 17.47
C HIS A 93 -7.14 21.03 17.66
N GLU A 94 -5.92 21.47 17.31
CA GLU A 94 -5.57 22.90 17.32
C GLU A 94 -6.21 23.72 16.17
N ALA A 95 -6.55 23.06 15.06
CA ALA A 95 -7.25 23.72 13.95
C ALA A 95 -8.74 23.95 14.28
N GLN A 96 -9.33 23.11 15.16
CA GLN A 96 -10.68 23.34 15.69
C GLN A 96 -10.73 24.59 16.56
N ASP A 97 -9.75 24.79 17.45
CA ASP A 97 -9.67 25.97 18.32
C ASP A 97 -9.49 27.26 17.50
N ALA A 98 -8.60 27.25 16.50
CA ALA A 98 -8.39 28.41 15.62
C ALA A 98 -9.63 28.77 14.78
N LEU A 99 -10.44 27.79 14.38
CA LEU A 99 -11.73 28.02 13.70
C LEU A 99 -12.79 28.57 14.66
N ALA A 100 -12.85 28.08 15.90
CA ALA A 100 -13.78 28.57 16.91
C ALA A 100 -13.52 30.04 17.27
N ASP A 101 -12.25 30.44 17.41
CA ASP A 101 -11.86 31.83 17.65
C ASP A 101 -12.18 32.75 16.45
N ALA A 102 -11.99 32.25 15.22
CA ALA A 102 -12.30 33.00 14.00
C ALA A 102 -13.82 33.21 13.78
N ASP A 103 -14.66 32.30 14.29
CA ASP A 103 -16.12 32.40 14.22
C ASP A 103 -16.67 33.33 15.32
N HIS A 104 -16.06 33.32 16.52
CA HIS A 104 -16.41 34.26 17.60
C HIS A 104 -15.94 35.71 17.35
N GLY A 105 -14.94 35.93 16.50
CA GLY A 105 -14.46 37.27 16.12
C GLY A 105 -15.33 38.02 15.09
N LYS A 106 -16.35 37.40 14.50
CA LYS A 106 -17.24 38.03 13.49
C LYS A 106 -18.55 38.60 14.05
N GLY A 107 -18.67 38.67 15.38
CA GLY A 107 -19.84 39.17 16.08
C GLY A 107 -19.59 40.44 16.91
N ASN A 108 -19.01 41.50 16.33
CA ASN A 108 -19.21 42.91 16.72
C ASN A 108 -18.56 43.85 15.70
#